data_AF-A0A401YR13-F1
#
_entry.id   AF-A0A401YR13-F1
#
_cell.length_a   1.000
_cell.length_b   1.000
_cell.length_c   1.000
_cell.angle_alpha   90.00
_cell.angle_beta   90.00
_cell.angle_gamma   90.00
#
_symmetry.space_group_name_H-M   'P 1'
#
loop_
_entity.id
_entity.type
_entity.pdbx_description
1 polymer ?
#
loop_
_entity_poly.entity_id
_entity_poly.type
_entity_poly.pdbx_seq_one_letter_code
_entity_poly.pdbx_strand_id
1 'polypeptide(L)'
;MTRWVEIIRGRYRGYIGEALDADVVVDVGVESDGTPGIWDEGEYDDEWEEEPISVRVIGVPVGRPEVVSVARGDLRPVVDTTAAFRAWVAGDHAAAARAEDLTFFVERLHLPDTDPAAEWDAYVAHEAGVRARCQARRKDVLDAFDRELAGLAPADLARVVQRDVARWLPDVVRRAHGGPADVELTPEDRLLAAIFGTGEPESSIWDRARERSYLVERAAADRAYLRWKADTAQIEDHPGLRRAAANRVRRDRPAIERRCREVWGVVLPDSIFRFQEFLLALGPVERTAFGEDLGLYTCGIMAVFDDPAWRPADGSDPRMHWRYYWDPPEFVTFLNGPYPGEHHGLWFDDGHTCTGVLRHSPKDNSDFGFPEGGTPLEAVRAAIENFFLHHGDEDDCDADPVPARYRVRLLRETLMRYETGDRPEHGHDYDLRCSRGDDWYRTVDPTRVTTLDGAGALVTGATILDRGHQRRGENRTLTDHIREALAADPSALHRLVADAKDRCRAGDPAEALALGRDLHFISDDDSLPRRVRIPERERAAAELLAMAYRALGRDNLADLAELDLRERKIPWATPN
;
A
#
# COMPACT_ATOMS: atom_id res chain seq x y z
N MET A 1 -8.73 -36.29 -33.20
CA MET A 1 -8.31 -34.98 -33.73
C MET A 1 -7.14 -34.51 -32.88
N THR A 2 -6.06 -34.01 -33.48
CA THR A 2 -4.94 -33.44 -32.71
C THR A 2 -5.44 -32.23 -31.91
N ARG A 3 -5.28 -32.27 -30.58
CA ARG A 3 -5.65 -31.16 -29.69
C ARG A 3 -4.40 -30.32 -29.42
N TRP A 4 -4.44 -29.07 -29.84
CA TRP A 4 -3.39 -28.08 -29.58
C TRP A 4 -3.71 -27.32 -28.30
N VAL A 5 -2.68 -27.11 -27.49
CA VAL A 5 -2.80 -26.43 -26.19
C VAL A 5 -1.68 -25.40 -26.02
N GLU A 6 -1.97 -24.35 -25.26
CA GLU A 6 -1.01 -23.39 -24.73
C GLU A 6 -0.78 -23.70 -23.26
N ILE A 7 0.48 -23.79 -22.83
CA ILE A 7 0.84 -24.00 -21.43
C ILE A 7 0.83 -22.63 -20.74
N ILE A 8 0.03 -22.44 -19.68
CA ILE A 8 -0.14 -21.11 -19.05
C ILE A 8 0.67 -20.93 -17.74
N ARG A 9 1.25 -22.00 -17.20
CA ARG A 9 2.11 -21.98 -16.00
C ARG A 9 3.36 -22.85 -16.14
N GLY A 10 4.31 -22.64 -15.24
CA GLY A 10 5.56 -23.42 -15.17
C GLY A 10 6.59 -23.06 -16.24
N ARG A 11 7.60 -23.92 -16.40
CA ARG A 11 8.78 -23.70 -17.25
C ARG A 11 8.45 -23.42 -18.73
N TYR A 12 7.36 -23.99 -19.23
CA TYR A 12 6.92 -23.86 -20.62
C TYR A 12 5.76 -22.88 -20.78
N ARG A 13 5.55 -21.96 -19.84
CA ARG A 13 4.53 -20.91 -19.95
C ARG A 13 4.65 -20.16 -21.28
N GLY A 14 3.54 -20.06 -22.01
CA GLY A 14 3.42 -19.46 -23.34
C GLY A 14 3.80 -20.36 -24.52
N TYR A 15 4.27 -21.59 -24.28
CA TYR A 15 4.59 -22.52 -25.37
C TYR A 15 3.34 -23.21 -25.89
N ILE A 16 3.33 -23.49 -27.20
CA ILE A 16 2.29 -24.28 -27.85
C ILE A 16 2.75 -25.74 -27.95
N GLY A 17 1.86 -26.67 -27.60
CA GLY A 17 2.11 -28.10 -27.64
C GLY A 17 0.95 -28.91 -28.21
N GLU A 18 1.25 -30.15 -28.55
CA GLU A 18 0.29 -31.17 -28.95
C GLU A 18 -0.02 -32.07 -27.75
N ALA A 19 -1.27 -32.11 -27.29
CA ALA A 19 -1.70 -33.06 -26.26
C ALA A 19 -1.71 -34.48 -26.86
N LEU A 20 -0.98 -35.41 -26.24
CA LEU A 20 -0.78 -36.76 -26.75
C LEU A 20 -1.85 -37.76 -26.31
N ASP A 21 -2.66 -37.38 -25.32
CA ASP A 21 -3.67 -38.26 -24.76
C ASP A 21 -5.02 -38.08 -25.46
N ALA A 22 -5.54 -39.18 -26.02
CA ALA A 22 -6.68 -39.15 -26.94
C ALA A 22 -8.02 -38.85 -26.25
N ASP A 23 -8.11 -39.16 -24.95
CA ASP A 23 -9.36 -39.12 -24.19
C ASP A 23 -9.60 -37.81 -23.43
N VAL A 24 -8.64 -36.88 -23.45
CA VAL A 24 -8.74 -35.62 -22.69
C VAL A 24 -9.55 -34.58 -23.46
N VAL A 25 -10.87 -34.57 -23.25
CA VAL A 25 -11.71 -33.41 -23.59
C VAL A 25 -11.33 -32.30 -22.59
N VAL A 26 -10.47 -31.37 -23.02
CA VAL A 26 -10.33 -30.11 -22.29
C VAL A 26 -11.61 -29.36 -22.56
N ASP A 27 -12.52 -29.38 -21.60
CA ASP A 27 -13.81 -28.71 -21.74
C ASP A 27 -13.50 -27.22 -21.92
N VAL A 28 -13.88 -26.69 -23.08
CA VAL A 28 -13.86 -25.25 -23.30
C VAL A 28 -15.04 -24.78 -22.48
N GLY A 29 -14.83 -24.51 -21.20
CA GLY A 29 -15.82 -23.88 -20.34
C GLY A 29 -16.25 -22.60 -21.05
N VAL A 30 -17.37 -22.66 -21.75
CA VAL A 30 -18.02 -21.48 -22.30
C VAL A 30 -18.52 -20.76 -21.07
N GLU A 31 -17.74 -19.80 -20.57
CA GLU A 31 -18.18 -18.89 -19.52
C GLU A 31 -19.51 -18.31 -19.97
N SER A 32 -20.60 -18.78 -19.34
CA SER A 32 -21.91 -18.21 -19.55
C SER A 32 -21.90 -16.79 -19.00
N ASP A 33 -22.08 -15.83 -19.88
CA ASP A 33 -22.88 -14.64 -19.63
C ASP A 33 -22.48 -13.82 -18.38
N GLY A 34 -21.23 -13.35 -18.36
CA GLY A 34 -20.82 -12.00 -17.90
C GLY A 34 -21.39 -11.44 -16.59
N THR A 35 -21.78 -12.28 -15.63
CA THR A 35 -22.25 -11.83 -14.32
C THR A 35 -21.10 -12.01 -13.33
N PRO A 36 -20.57 -10.94 -12.71
CA PRO A 36 -19.53 -11.09 -11.70
C PRO A 36 -20.14 -11.80 -10.48
N GLY A 37 -19.93 -13.10 -10.41
CA GLY A 37 -20.23 -13.90 -9.22
C GLY A 37 -19.30 -13.47 -8.10
N ILE A 38 -19.89 -13.09 -6.98
CA ILE A 38 -19.19 -12.96 -5.70
C ILE A 38 -18.64 -14.35 -5.38
N TRP A 39 -17.31 -14.50 -5.42
CA TRP A 39 -16.64 -15.74 -5.05
C TRP A 39 -16.79 -15.92 -3.55
N ASP A 40 -17.59 -16.91 -3.16
CA ASP A 40 -17.72 -17.36 -1.78
C ASP A 40 -16.46 -18.18 -1.46
N GLU A 41 -15.53 -17.62 -0.69
CA GLU A 41 -14.23 -18.22 -0.33
C GLU A 41 -14.35 -19.41 0.67
N GLY A 42 -15.52 -20.03 0.73
CA GLY A 42 -15.99 -20.81 1.88
C GLY A 42 -16.14 -22.31 1.66
N GLU A 43 -15.51 -22.94 0.67
CA GLU A 43 -15.44 -24.40 0.56
C GLU A 43 -14.32 -24.77 -0.43
N TYR A 44 -13.10 -24.97 0.06
CA TYR A 44 -12.05 -25.63 -0.73
C TYR A 44 -12.42 -27.11 -0.83
N ASP A 45 -13.22 -27.41 -1.85
CA ASP A 45 -13.52 -28.73 -2.36
C ASP A 45 -12.22 -29.54 -2.50
N ASP A 46 -12.30 -30.81 -2.08
CA ASP A 46 -11.24 -31.81 -2.15
C ASP A 46 -10.42 -31.68 -3.44
N GLU A 47 -9.10 -31.50 -3.28
CA GLU A 47 -8.09 -31.57 -4.34
C GLU A 47 -8.18 -32.95 -5.04
N TRP A 48 -9.08 -33.09 -5.99
CA TRP A 48 -8.97 -34.15 -6.99
C TRP A 48 -7.70 -33.84 -7.77
N GLU A 49 -6.62 -34.55 -7.47
CA GLU A 49 -5.38 -34.53 -8.24
C GLU A 49 -5.73 -34.78 -9.71
N GLU A 50 -5.87 -33.71 -10.49
CA GLU A 50 -6.15 -33.83 -11.92
C GLU A 50 -4.99 -34.57 -12.57
N GLU A 51 -5.27 -35.72 -13.17
CA GLU A 51 -4.25 -36.49 -13.87
C GLU A 51 -3.53 -35.60 -14.90
N PRO A 52 -2.20 -35.45 -14.79
CA PRO A 52 -1.48 -34.52 -15.64
C PRO A 52 -1.44 -35.03 -17.08
N ILE A 53 -1.52 -34.10 -18.02
CA ILE A 53 -1.62 -34.38 -19.44
C ILE A 53 -0.22 -34.39 -20.06
N SER A 54 0.10 -35.43 -20.83
CA SER A 54 1.32 -35.47 -21.64
C SER A 54 1.21 -34.53 -22.85
N VAL A 55 2.00 -33.47 -22.85
CA VAL A 55 2.06 -32.46 -23.91
C VAL A 55 3.40 -32.54 -24.63
N ARG A 56 3.37 -32.74 -25.94
CA ARG A 56 4.54 -32.59 -26.82
C ARG A 56 4.76 -31.11 -27.11
N VAL A 57 5.77 -30.53 -26.49
CA VAL A 57 6.13 -29.11 -26.63
C VAL A 57 6.81 -28.88 -27.97
N ILE A 58 6.34 -27.88 -28.72
CA ILE A 58 6.96 -27.45 -29.97
C ILE A 58 8.06 -26.42 -29.67
N GLY A 59 9.02 -26.24 -30.58
CA GLY A 59 10.02 -25.18 -30.49
C GLY A 59 11.20 -25.50 -29.57
N VAL A 60 11.27 -26.69 -28.98
CA VAL A 60 12.41 -27.05 -28.12
C VAL A 60 13.66 -27.31 -29.00
N PRO A 61 14.82 -26.65 -28.77
CA PRO A 61 15.96 -26.71 -29.70
C PRO A 61 16.71 -28.05 -29.75
N VAL A 62 16.42 -28.97 -28.82
CA VAL A 62 17.05 -30.29 -28.79
C VAL A 62 16.39 -31.17 -29.85
N GLY A 63 17.16 -31.95 -30.61
CA GLY A 63 16.72 -32.71 -31.79
C GLY A 63 15.62 -33.77 -31.59
N ARG A 64 14.85 -33.74 -30.50
CA ARG A 64 13.61 -34.49 -30.27
C ARG A 64 12.58 -33.58 -29.58
N PRO A 65 11.29 -33.65 -29.98
CA PRO A 65 10.22 -32.98 -29.24
C PRO A 65 10.24 -33.42 -27.78
N GLU A 66 10.17 -32.44 -26.88
CA GLU A 66 10.07 -32.72 -25.45
C GLU A 66 8.62 -33.04 -25.11
N VAL A 67 8.39 -34.15 -24.40
CA VAL A 67 7.07 -34.50 -23.88
C VAL A 67 7.10 -34.21 -22.39
N VAL A 68 6.24 -33.30 -21.94
CA VAL A 68 6.16 -32.85 -20.56
C VAL A 68 4.79 -33.19 -19.98
N SER A 69 4.75 -33.43 -18.68
CA SER A 69 3.52 -33.67 -17.94
C SER A 69 3.04 -32.34 -17.36
N VAL A 70 1.84 -31.88 -17.72
CA VAL A 70 1.28 -30.58 -17.30
C VAL A 70 -0.07 -30.79 -16.63
N ALA A 71 -0.31 -30.14 -15.50
CA ALA A 71 -1.63 -30.15 -14.87
C ALA A 71 -2.69 -29.63 -15.83
N ARG A 72 -3.89 -30.22 -15.84
CA ARG A 72 -4.94 -29.85 -16.79
C ARG A 72 -5.36 -28.38 -16.63
N GLY A 73 -5.50 -27.89 -15.40
CA GLY A 73 -5.73 -26.47 -15.10
C GLY A 73 -4.65 -25.50 -15.61
N ASP A 74 -3.47 -25.99 -16.00
CA ASP A 74 -2.37 -25.19 -16.56
C ASP A 74 -2.31 -25.23 -18.09
N LEU A 75 -3.34 -25.77 -18.77
CA LEU A 75 -3.46 -25.82 -20.22
C LEU A 75 -4.66 -25.02 -20.73
N ARG A 76 -4.45 -24.22 -21.78
CA ARG A 76 -5.52 -23.54 -22.51
C ARG A 76 -5.71 -24.14 -23.90
N PRO A 77 -6.92 -24.55 -24.31
CA PRO A 77 -7.18 -25.01 -25.67
C PRO A 77 -6.85 -23.95 -26.73
N VAL A 78 -6.19 -24.37 -27.81
CA VAL A 78 -5.90 -23.49 -28.96
C VAL A 78 -6.94 -23.75 -30.05
N VAL A 79 -7.87 -22.79 -30.21
CA VAL A 79 -8.97 -22.87 -31.20
C VAL A 79 -8.47 -22.56 -32.62
N ASP A 80 -7.68 -21.50 -32.77
CA ASP A 80 -7.04 -21.13 -34.04
C ASP A 80 -5.54 -21.35 -33.91
N THR A 81 -5.08 -22.50 -34.40
CA THR A 81 -3.66 -22.86 -34.31
C THR A 81 -2.77 -21.90 -35.10
N THR A 82 -3.20 -21.43 -36.26
CA THR A 82 -2.40 -20.49 -37.07
C THR A 82 -2.23 -19.16 -36.34
N ALA A 83 -3.31 -18.60 -35.81
CA ALA A 83 -3.26 -17.36 -35.05
C ALA A 83 -2.42 -17.50 -33.77
N ALA A 84 -2.55 -18.62 -33.05
CA ALA A 84 -1.77 -18.87 -31.84
C ALA A 84 -0.26 -18.97 -32.14
N PHE A 85 0.15 -19.73 -33.16
CA PHE A 85 1.56 -19.81 -33.57
C PHE A 85 2.10 -18.46 -34.04
N ARG A 86 1.30 -17.68 -34.78
CA ARG A 86 1.68 -16.33 -35.20
C ARG A 86 1.89 -15.39 -34.00
N ALA A 87 0.99 -15.43 -33.03
CA ALA A 87 1.09 -14.68 -31.79
C ALA A 87 2.33 -15.11 -30.97
N TRP A 88 2.58 -16.41 -30.90
CA TRP A 88 3.76 -16.95 -30.23
C TRP A 88 5.07 -16.51 -30.89
N VAL A 89 5.19 -16.61 -32.22
CA VAL A 89 6.34 -16.07 -32.98
C VAL A 89 6.53 -14.57 -32.72
N ALA A 90 5.43 -13.81 -32.74
CA ALA A 90 5.48 -12.38 -32.45
C ALA A 90 5.96 -12.07 -31.03
N GLY A 91 5.47 -12.82 -30.04
CA GLY A 91 5.86 -12.72 -28.63
C GLY A 91 7.31 -13.14 -28.39
N ASP A 92 7.77 -14.22 -29.03
CA ASP A 92 9.13 -14.73 -28.90
C ASP A 92 10.15 -13.77 -29.50
N HIS A 93 9.87 -13.14 -30.65
CA HIS A 93 10.72 -12.07 -31.19
C HIS A 93 10.74 -10.82 -30.30
N ALA A 94 9.65 -10.53 -29.57
CA ALA A 94 9.62 -9.43 -28.61
C ALA A 94 10.45 -9.76 -27.34
N ALA A 95 10.35 -10.98 -26.83
CA ALA A 95 11.24 -11.48 -25.78
C ALA A 95 12.70 -11.46 -26.24
N ALA A 96 12.92 -11.81 -27.51
CA ALA A 96 14.25 -11.85 -28.07
C ALA A 96 14.92 -10.47 -28.07
N ALA A 97 14.12 -9.42 -28.32
CA ALA A 97 14.55 -8.04 -28.29
C ALA A 97 14.97 -7.58 -26.90
N ARG A 98 14.19 -7.89 -25.85
CA ARG A 98 14.52 -7.55 -24.46
C ARG A 98 15.86 -8.16 -24.03
N ALA A 99 16.08 -9.41 -24.40
CA ALA A 99 17.34 -10.09 -24.12
C ALA A 99 18.52 -9.55 -24.94
N GLU A 100 18.31 -9.08 -26.18
CA GLU A 100 19.33 -8.37 -26.95
C GLU A 100 19.70 -7.04 -26.28
N ASP A 101 18.71 -6.32 -25.77
CA ASP A 101 18.91 -5.05 -25.06
C ASP A 101 19.75 -5.23 -23.78
N LEU A 102 19.47 -6.26 -22.99
CA LEU A 102 20.21 -6.58 -21.77
C LEU A 102 21.67 -7.00 -22.03
N THR A 103 22.03 -7.37 -23.27
CA THR A 103 23.45 -7.66 -23.61
C THR A 103 24.34 -6.45 -23.42
N PHE A 104 23.80 -5.23 -23.57
CA PHE A 104 24.51 -3.99 -23.28
C PHE A 104 25.14 -4.01 -21.89
N PHE A 105 24.40 -4.46 -20.88
CA PHE A 105 24.87 -4.52 -19.50
C PHE A 105 25.76 -5.74 -19.24
N VAL A 106 25.47 -6.90 -19.86
CA VAL A 106 26.35 -8.09 -19.76
C VAL A 106 27.76 -7.77 -20.24
N GLU A 107 27.89 -7.08 -21.37
CA GLU A 107 29.18 -6.66 -21.93
C GLU A 107 29.93 -5.67 -21.01
N ARG A 108 29.25 -5.03 -20.06
CA ARG A 108 29.78 -3.98 -19.19
C ARG A 108 29.95 -4.39 -17.73
N LEU A 109 29.58 -5.62 -17.35
CA LEU A 109 29.75 -6.13 -15.98
C LEU A 109 31.20 -6.06 -15.45
N HIS A 110 32.19 -6.01 -16.34
CA HIS A 110 33.60 -5.93 -15.98
C HIS A 110 34.15 -4.50 -15.93
N LEU A 111 33.35 -3.50 -16.35
CA LEU A 111 33.73 -2.10 -16.30
C LEU A 111 33.52 -1.55 -14.89
N PRO A 112 34.39 -0.64 -14.42
CA PRO A 112 34.17 0.04 -13.15
C PRO A 112 32.99 1.02 -13.22
N ASP A 113 32.33 1.25 -12.09
CA ASP A 113 31.20 2.18 -11.97
C ASP A 113 31.68 3.64 -11.88
N THR A 114 32.26 4.15 -12.97
CA THR A 114 32.84 5.50 -12.99
C THR A 114 31.81 6.61 -13.27
N ASP A 115 30.82 6.36 -14.14
CA ASP A 115 29.72 7.28 -14.44
C ASP A 115 28.45 6.49 -14.84
N PRO A 116 27.72 5.93 -13.86
CA PRO A 116 26.51 5.16 -14.13
C PRO A 116 25.43 5.94 -14.90
N ALA A 117 25.34 7.25 -14.69
CA ALA A 117 24.34 8.07 -15.38
C ALA A 117 24.65 8.25 -16.87
N ALA A 118 25.93 8.41 -17.25
CA ALA A 118 26.33 8.41 -18.65
C ALA A 118 26.19 7.03 -19.30
N GLU A 119 26.36 5.95 -18.54
CA GLU A 119 26.11 4.58 -19.03
C GLU A 119 24.64 4.37 -19.39
N TRP A 120 23.69 4.91 -18.59
CA TRP A 120 22.27 4.91 -18.95
C TRP A 120 21.97 5.70 -20.22
N ASP A 121 22.57 6.89 -20.42
CA ASP A 121 22.40 7.64 -21.67
C ASP A 121 22.85 6.82 -22.90
N ALA A 122 23.95 6.08 -22.75
CA ALA A 122 24.44 5.17 -23.79
C ALA A 122 23.51 3.97 -23.99
N TYR A 123 22.91 3.45 -22.91
CA TYR A 123 21.89 2.40 -22.97
C TYR A 123 20.65 2.87 -23.72
N VAL A 124 20.07 4.03 -23.41
CA VAL A 124 18.88 4.55 -24.12
C VAL A 124 19.13 4.69 -25.62
N ALA A 125 20.32 5.14 -26.02
CA ALA A 125 20.71 5.19 -27.43
C ALA A 125 20.87 3.78 -28.06
N HIS A 126 21.41 2.82 -27.29
CA HIS A 126 21.52 1.41 -27.69
C HIS A 126 20.14 0.77 -27.87
N GLU A 127 19.26 0.90 -26.88
CA GLU A 127 17.90 0.36 -26.85
C GLU A 127 17.10 0.84 -28.07
N ALA A 128 17.13 2.14 -28.37
CA ALA A 128 16.44 2.67 -29.55
C ALA A 128 16.88 1.96 -30.85
N GLY A 129 18.19 1.67 -30.96
CA GLY A 129 18.76 0.91 -32.07
C GLY A 129 18.34 -0.57 -32.07
N VAL A 130 18.38 -1.24 -30.92
CA VAL A 130 17.92 -2.64 -30.75
C VAL A 130 16.44 -2.75 -31.11
N ARG A 131 15.61 -1.88 -30.55
CA ARG A 131 14.16 -1.82 -30.76
C ARG A 131 13.82 -1.67 -32.25
N ALA A 132 14.47 -0.73 -32.96
CA ALA A 132 14.26 -0.55 -34.39
C ALA A 132 14.64 -1.80 -35.21
N ARG A 133 15.81 -2.42 -34.94
CA ARG A 133 16.25 -3.64 -35.63
C ARG A 133 15.32 -4.83 -35.32
N CYS A 134 14.90 -4.99 -34.08
CA CYS A 134 14.04 -6.10 -33.65
C CYS A 134 12.62 -5.94 -34.20
N GLN A 135 12.07 -4.73 -34.25
CA GLN A 135 10.78 -4.47 -34.89
C GLN A 135 10.81 -4.78 -36.39
N ALA A 136 11.87 -4.39 -37.10
CA ALA A 136 12.06 -4.73 -38.51
C ALA A 136 12.13 -6.25 -38.71
N ARG A 137 12.95 -6.94 -37.93
CA ARG A 137 13.08 -8.42 -37.96
C ARG A 137 11.76 -9.13 -37.66
N ARG A 138 11.04 -8.70 -36.62
CA ARG A 138 9.74 -9.25 -36.25
C ARG A 138 8.73 -9.07 -37.37
N LYS A 139 8.68 -7.88 -37.99
CA LYS A 139 7.82 -7.62 -39.14
C LYS A 139 8.15 -8.56 -40.29
N ASP A 140 9.42 -8.66 -40.68
CA ASP A 140 9.86 -9.52 -41.78
C ASP A 140 9.52 -11.00 -41.53
N VAL A 141 9.68 -11.47 -40.30
CA VAL A 141 9.33 -12.85 -39.92
C VAL A 141 7.82 -13.07 -39.92
N LEU A 142 7.01 -12.12 -39.45
CA LEU A 142 5.55 -12.25 -39.51
C LEU A 142 5.03 -12.19 -40.95
N ASP A 143 5.60 -11.34 -41.80
CA ASP A 143 5.28 -11.30 -43.22
C ASP A 143 5.66 -12.63 -43.90
N ALA A 144 6.76 -13.25 -43.50
CA ALA A 144 7.15 -14.58 -43.98
C ALA A 144 6.25 -15.70 -43.43
N PHE A 145 5.85 -15.62 -42.16
CA PHE A 145 4.89 -16.53 -41.54
C PHE A 145 3.58 -16.54 -42.34
N ASP A 146 3.04 -15.35 -42.63
CA ASP A 146 1.78 -15.19 -43.34
C ASP A 146 1.84 -15.74 -44.77
N ARG A 147 3.01 -15.67 -45.44
CA ARG A 147 3.21 -16.25 -46.78
C ARG A 147 3.46 -17.75 -46.79
N GLU A 148 4.28 -18.25 -45.86
CA GLU A 148 4.81 -19.62 -45.91
C GLU A 148 3.98 -20.61 -45.06
N LEU A 149 3.39 -20.13 -43.96
CA LEU A 149 2.88 -20.98 -42.90
C LEU A 149 1.36 -20.89 -42.69
N ALA A 150 0.73 -19.74 -42.97
CA ALA A 150 -0.68 -19.52 -42.64
C ALA A 150 -1.66 -20.49 -43.32
N GLY A 151 -1.29 -21.04 -44.49
CA GLY A 151 -2.10 -22.02 -45.23
C GLY A 151 -1.80 -23.49 -44.89
N LEU A 152 -0.87 -23.78 -43.98
CA LEU A 152 -0.48 -25.15 -43.63
C LEU A 152 -1.46 -25.76 -42.61
N ALA A 153 -1.62 -27.08 -42.68
CA ALA A 153 -2.29 -27.82 -41.62
C ALA A 153 -1.48 -27.71 -40.31
N PRO A 154 -2.11 -27.74 -39.12
CA PRO A 154 -1.43 -27.54 -37.83
C PRO A 154 -0.20 -28.43 -37.60
N ALA A 155 -0.25 -29.71 -38.00
CA ALA A 155 0.88 -30.62 -37.86
C ALA A 155 2.07 -30.27 -38.76
N ASP A 156 1.80 -29.74 -39.96
CA ASP A 156 2.85 -29.28 -40.88
C ASP A 156 3.43 -27.94 -40.43
N LEU A 157 2.58 -27.04 -39.93
CA LEU A 157 2.98 -25.79 -39.29
C LEU A 157 3.98 -26.04 -38.16
N ALA A 158 3.62 -26.90 -37.19
CA ALA A 158 4.49 -27.25 -36.08
C ALA A 158 5.80 -27.90 -36.54
N ARG A 159 5.76 -28.76 -37.56
CA ARG A 159 6.97 -29.39 -38.13
C ARG A 159 7.90 -28.36 -38.78
N VAL A 160 7.36 -27.37 -39.49
CA VAL A 160 8.16 -26.31 -40.12
C VAL A 160 8.79 -25.40 -39.06
N VAL A 161 8.02 -25.01 -38.03
CA VAL A 161 8.53 -24.23 -36.89
C VAL A 161 9.64 -25.00 -36.16
N GLN A 162 9.43 -26.28 -35.86
CA GLN A 162 10.40 -27.13 -35.19
C GLN A 162 11.68 -27.37 -36.01
N ARG A 163 11.58 -27.37 -37.35
CA ARG A 163 12.75 -27.55 -38.22
C ARG A 163 13.68 -26.35 -38.22
N ASP A 164 13.14 -25.16 -38.01
CA ASP A 164 13.88 -23.89 -38.05
C ASP A 164 13.51 -23.01 -36.85
N VAL A 165 13.66 -23.57 -35.65
CA VAL A 165 13.33 -22.89 -34.39
C VAL A 165 14.08 -21.56 -34.30
N ALA A 166 15.33 -21.47 -34.77
CA ALA A 166 16.11 -20.23 -34.70
C ALA A 166 15.49 -19.07 -35.50
N ARG A 167 14.83 -19.35 -36.62
CA ARG A 167 14.12 -18.33 -37.41
C ARG A 167 12.83 -17.87 -36.74
N TRP A 168 12.02 -18.83 -36.28
CA TRP A 168 10.66 -18.57 -35.81
C TRP A 168 10.60 -18.20 -34.33
N LEU A 169 11.45 -18.83 -33.52
CA LEU A 169 11.49 -18.75 -32.07
C LEU A 169 12.93 -18.50 -31.55
N PRO A 170 13.55 -17.36 -31.93
CA PRO A 170 14.94 -17.04 -31.57
C PRO A 170 15.19 -16.95 -30.06
N ASP A 171 14.22 -16.52 -29.25
CA ASP A 171 14.41 -16.43 -27.80
C ASP A 171 14.39 -17.81 -27.14
N VAL A 172 13.53 -18.73 -27.61
CA VAL A 172 13.58 -20.14 -27.18
C VAL A 172 14.95 -20.76 -27.43
N VAL A 173 15.54 -20.53 -28.61
CA VAL A 173 16.90 -20.98 -28.92
C VAL A 173 17.92 -20.36 -27.97
N ARG A 174 17.80 -19.05 -27.71
CA ARG A 174 18.71 -18.34 -26.80
C ARG A 174 18.64 -18.90 -25.37
N ARG A 175 17.43 -19.12 -24.83
CA ARG A 175 17.24 -19.69 -23.49
C ARG A 175 17.86 -21.08 -23.37
N ALA A 176 17.75 -21.92 -24.41
CA ALA A 176 18.39 -23.23 -24.42
C ALA A 176 19.92 -23.17 -24.40
N HIS A 177 20.53 -22.04 -24.78
CA HIS A 177 21.97 -21.80 -24.74
C HIS A 177 22.43 -20.96 -23.53
N GLY A 178 21.62 -20.83 -22.48
CA GLY A 178 21.98 -20.05 -21.28
C GLY A 178 21.81 -18.54 -21.42
N GLY A 179 20.94 -18.10 -22.34
CA GLY A 179 20.43 -16.72 -22.38
C GLY A 179 19.69 -16.32 -21.10
N PRO A 180 19.24 -15.05 -21.00
CA PRO A 180 18.49 -14.61 -19.83
C PRO A 180 17.23 -15.45 -19.78
N ALA A 181 17.21 -16.36 -18.84
CA ALA A 181 16.05 -17.17 -18.61
C ALA A 181 15.20 -16.33 -17.65
N ASP A 182 13.98 -15.97 -18.04
CA ASP A 182 12.91 -15.68 -17.07
C ASP A 182 12.50 -16.98 -16.34
N VAL A 183 13.43 -17.91 -16.15
CA VAL A 183 13.22 -19.08 -15.31
C VAL A 183 13.31 -18.52 -13.90
N GLU A 184 12.16 -18.10 -13.38
CA GLU A 184 11.94 -18.13 -11.95
C GLU A 184 12.54 -19.44 -11.45
N LEU A 185 13.53 -19.35 -10.56
CA LEU A 185 13.99 -20.52 -9.82
C LEU A 185 12.73 -21.23 -9.33
N THR A 186 12.60 -22.52 -9.68
CA THR A 186 11.43 -23.26 -9.22
C THR A 186 11.37 -23.16 -7.70
N PRO A 187 10.18 -23.24 -7.07
CA PRO A 187 10.10 -23.30 -5.62
C PRO A 187 11.03 -24.36 -5.02
N GLU A 188 11.27 -25.45 -5.76
CA GLU A 188 12.22 -26.51 -5.42
C GLU A 188 13.69 -26.05 -5.52
N ASP A 189 14.10 -25.34 -6.57
CA ASP A 189 15.46 -24.76 -6.67
C ASP A 189 15.75 -23.76 -5.53
N ARG A 190 14.75 -22.94 -5.18
CA ARG A 190 14.84 -22.00 -4.05
C ARG A 190 14.95 -22.74 -2.71
N LEU A 191 14.16 -23.80 -2.53
CA LEU A 191 14.18 -24.65 -1.34
C LEU A 191 15.49 -25.42 -1.20
N LEU A 192 16.03 -25.96 -2.29
CA LEU A 192 17.31 -26.67 -2.31
C LEU A 192 18.47 -25.72 -1.96
N ALA A 193 18.48 -24.50 -2.51
CA ALA A 193 19.48 -23.48 -2.15
C ALA A 193 19.39 -23.09 -0.66
N ALA A 194 18.18 -22.94 -0.12
CA ALA A 194 17.95 -22.62 1.28
C ALA A 194 18.34 -23.77 2.24
N ILE A 195 18.03 -25.02 1.88
CA ILE A 195 18.28 -26.21 2.72
C ILE A 195 19.78 -26.56 2.75
N PHE A 196 20.45 -26.55 1.60
CA PHE A 196 21.80 -27.09 1.51
C PHE A 196 22.91 -26.08 1.82
N GLY A 197 22.57 -24.81 2.09
CA GLY A 197 23.55 -23.78 2.43
C GLY A 197 24.64 -23.62 1.38
N THR A 198 24.38 -24.08 0.15
CA THR A 198 25.17 -23.69 -1.01
C THR A 198 24.99 -22.20 -1.09
N GLY A 199 26.01 -21.42 -0.72
CA GLY A 199 25.93 -19.95 -0.68
C GLY A 199 25.20 -19.44 -1.92
N GLU A 200 24.35 -18.42 -1.74
CA GLU A 200 23.44 -17.90 -2.76
C GLU A 200 24.04 -18.11 -4.15
N PRO A 201 23.43 -18.97 -5.00
CA PRO A 201 24.02 -19.36 -6.27
C PRO A 201 24.50 -18.09 -6.95
N GLU A 202 25.79 -18.01 -7.30
CA GLU A 202 26.39 -16.78 -7.82
C GLU A 202 25.43 -16.15 -8.83
N SER A 203 24.92 -14.94 -8.51
CA SER A 203 23.89 -14.29 -9.31
C SER A 203 24.23 -14.42 -10.79
N SER A 204 23.28 -14.91 -11.59
CA SER A 204 23.56 -15.20 -13.00
C SER A 204 24.11 -13.95 -13.68
N ILE A 205 24.86 -14.11 -14.78
CA ILE A 205 25.35 -12.95 -15.54
C ILE A 205 24.20 -12.01 -15.94
N TRP A 206 22.99 -12.55 -16.11
CA TRP A 206 21.79 -11.80 -16.45
C TRP A 206 21.19 -11.09 -15.24
N ASP A 207 21.20 -11.70 -14.06
CA ASP A 207 20.73 -11.05 -12.83
C ASP A 207 21.65 -9.89 -12.46
N ARG A 208 22.97 -10.07 -12.57
CA ARG A 208 23.94 -8.98 -12.41
C ARG A 208 23.76 -7.88 -13.45
N ALA A 209 23.39 -8.22 -14.68
CA ALA A 209 23.10 -7.25 -15.72
C ALA A 209 21.82 -6.46 -15.43
N ARG A 210 20.76 -7.11 -14.92
CA ARG A 210 19.52 -6.45 -14.47
C ARG A 210 19.79 -5.53 -13.28
N GLU A 211 20.56 -6.00 -12.30
CA GLU A 211 20.97 -5.18 -11.15
C GLU A 211 21.77 -3.95 -11.61
N ARG A 212 22.74 -4.13 -12.52
CA ARG A 212 23.49 -3.02 -13.12
C ARG A 212 22.56 -2.05 -13.85
N SER A 213 21.63 -2.56 -14.66
CA SER A 213 20.61 -1.74 -15.35
C SER A 213 19.85 -0.86 -14.37
N TYR A 214 19.33 -1.47 -13.31
CA TYR A 214 18.61 -0.76 -12.25
C TYR A 214 19.47 0.33 -11.58
N LEU A 215 20.74 0.03 -11.28
CA LEU A 215 21.66 0.98 -10.66
C LEU A 215 21.99 2.17 -11.58
N VAL A 216 22.25 1.92 -12.87
CA VAL A 216 22.56 3.00 -13.84
C VAL A 216 21.33 3.86 -14.12
N GLU A 217 20.14 3.25 -14.22
CA GLU A 217 18.87 3.95 -14.39
C GLU A 217 18.60 4.87 -13.20
N ARG A 218 18.72 4.34 -11.98
CA ARG A 218 18.57 5.11 -10.75
C ARG A 218 19.57 6.27 -10.68
N ALA A 219 20.82 6.05 -11.08
CA ALA A 219 21.82 7.12 -11.12
C ALA A 219 21.49 8.20 -12.16
N ALA A 220 20.94 7.83 -13.31
CA ALA A 220 20.48 8.77 -14.32
C ALA A 220 19.27 9.58 -13.84
N ALA A 221 18.30 8.93 -13.18
CA ALA A 221 17.17 9.57 -12.53
C ALA A 221 17.62 10.54 -11.41
N ASP A 222 18.61 10.14 -10.60
CA ASP A 222 19.23 11.01 -9.59
C ASP A 222 19.87 12.25 -10.23
N ARG A 223 20.63 12.07 -11.32
CA ARG A 223 21.25 13.19 -12.06
C ARG A 223 20.19 14.11 -12.65
N ALA A 224 19.12 13.57 -13.22
CA ALA A 224 18.01 14.34 -13.78
C ALA A 224 17.26 15.12 -12.68
N TYR A 225 16.98 14.48 -11.55
CA TYR A 225 16.42 15.13 -10.36
C TYR A 225 17.30 16.28 -9.87
N LEU A 226 18.61 16.10 -9.77
CA LEU A 226 19.53 17.14 -9.30
C LEU A 226 19.56 18.36 -10.24
N ARG A 227 19.50 18.14 -11.56
CA ARG A 227 19.38 19.23 -12.54
C ARG A 227 18.06 19.97 -12.38
N TRP A 228 16.95 19.23 -12.38
CA TRP A 228 15.61 19.79 -12.19
C TRP A 228 15.53 20.61 -10.89
N LYS A 229 16.03 20.07 -9.77
CA LYS A 229 16.06 20.75 -8.48
C LYS A 229 16.89 22.03 -8.51
N ALA A 230 18.03 22.02 -9.21
CA ALA A 230 18.86 23.21 -9.36
C ALA A 230 18.13 24.31 -10.15
N ASP A 231 17.36 23.93 -11.16
CA ASP A 231 16.54 24.86 -11.94
C ASP A 231 15.37 25.41 -11.09
N THR A 232 14.67 24.55 -10.34
CA THR A 232 13.62 24.96 -9.39
C THR A 232 14.15 25.94 -8.33
N ALA A 233 15.33 25.67 -7.77
CA ALA A 233 15.94 26.52 -6.74
C ALA A 233 16.34 27.92 -7.25
N GLN A 234 16.45 28.12 -8.58
CA GLN A 234 16.66 29.45 -9.16
C GLN A 234 15.37 30.27 -9.21
N ILE A 235 14.22 29.61 -9.20
CA ILE A 235 12.90 30.23 -9.29
C ILE A 235 12.32 30.49 -7.89
N GLU A 236 12.63 29.62 -6.91
CA GLU A 236 12.01 29.65 -5.58
C GLU A 236 12.98 30.08 -4.46
N ASP A 237 12.66 31.15 -3.71
CA ASP A 237 13.42 31.58 -2.52
C ASP A 237 13.02 30.77 -1.27
N HIS A 238 13.31 29.47 -1.25
CA HIS A 238 13.03 28.63 -0.08
C HIS A 238 13.64 29.16 1.24
N PRO A 239 14.88 29.71 1.28
CA PRO A 239 15.40 30.33 2.49
C PRO A 239 14.55 31.51 2.98
N GLY A 240 14.06 32.35 2.06
CA GLY A 240 13.12 33.44 2.36
C GLY A 240 11.79 32.94 2.88
N LEU A 241 11.19 31.94 2.22
CA LEU A 241 9.94 31.31 2.63
C LEU A 241 10.05 30.74 4.05
N ARG A 242 11.13 30.01 4.38
CA ARG A 242 11.37 29.48 5.73
C ARG A 242 11.48 30.58 6.79
N ARG A 243 12.22 31.66 6.51
CA ARG A 243 12.31 32.80 7.45
C ARG A 243 10.95 33.47 7.65
N ALA A 244 10.18 33.64 6.59
CA ALA A 244 8.83 34.22 6.65
C ALA A 244 7.87 33.32 7.45
N ALA A 245 7.92 32.00 7.23
CA ALA A 245 7.16 31.00 7.97
C ALA A 245 7.49 31.03 9.47
N ALA A 246 8.76 30.97 9.84
CA ALA A 246 9.19 31.03 11.24
C ALA A 246 8.74 32.32 11.93
N ASN A 247 8.84 33.46 11.23
CA ASN A 247 8.35 34.75 11.73
C ASN A 247 6.83 34.74 11.95
N ARG A 248 6.06 34.19 11.01
CA ARG A 248 4.60 34.08 11.10
C ARG A 248 4.19 33.20 12.28
N VAL A 249 4.76 31.99 12.39
CA VAL A 249 4.46 31.06 13.49
C VAL A 249 4.77 31.71 14.84
N ARG A 250 5.95 32.31 15.01
CA ARG A 250 6.32 33.01 16.26
C ARG A 250 5.34 34.12 16.65
N ARG A 251 4.86 34.89 15.67
CA ARG A 251 3.90 35.99 15.88
C ARG A 251 2.53 35.46 16.28
N ASP A 252 2.03 34.43 15.59
CA ASP A 252 0.65 33.97 15.70
C ASP A 252 0.45 32.96 16.85
N ARG A 253 1.52 32.25 17.26
CA ARG A 253 1.50 31.19 18.29
C ARG A 253 0.77 31.57 19.58
N PRO A 254 1.00 32.73 20.23
CA PRO A 254 0.29 33.04 21.49
C PRO A 254 -1.23 33.14 21.34
N ALA A 255 -1.73 33.61 20.17
CA ALA A 255 -3.15 33.68 19.91
C ALA A 255 -3.76 32.29 19.66
N ILE A 256 -3.04 31.44 18.91
CA ILE A 256 -3.43 30.06 18.62
C ILE A 256 -3.45 29.23 19.92
N GLU A 257 -2.41 29.30 20.75
CA GLU A 257 -2.34 28.58 22.03
C GLU A 257 -3.47 29.00 22.98
N ARG A 258 -3.73 30.30 23.10
CA ARG A 258 -4.85 30.81 23.89
C ARG A 258 -6.18 30.25 23.39
N ARG A 259 -6.40 30.31 22.07
CA ARG A 259 -7.62 29.80 21.45
C ARG A 259 -7.81 28.30 21.68
N CYS A 260 -6.76 27.51 21.52
CA CYS A 260 -6.83 26.06 21.71
C CYS A 260 -7.12 25.69 23.17
N ARG A 261 -6.51 26.39 24.12
CA ARG A 261 -6.79 26.23 25.55
C ARG A 261 -8.23 26.61 25.91
N GLU A 262 -8.75 27.69 25.33
CA GLU A 262 -10.11 28.18 25.61
C GLU A 262 -11.20 27.28 25.02
N VAL A 263 -11.00 26.74 23.81
CA VAL A 263 -12.04 25.97 23.11
C VAL A 263 -11.92 24.47 23.35
N TRP A 264 -10.72 23.90 23.28
CA TRP A 264 -10.50 22.45 23.44
C TRP A 264 -10.00 22.06 24.83
N GLY A 265 -9.51 23.00 25.63
CA GLY A 265 -8.88 22.70 26.93
C GLY A 265 -7.45 22.15 26.83
N VAL A 266 -6.85 22.15 25.64
CA VAL A 266 -5.58 21.49 25.34
C VAL A 266 -4.38 22.43 25.28
N VAL A 267 -3.20 21.88 25.53
CA VAL A 267 -1.89 22.48 25.24
C VAL A 267 -1.33 21.84 23.98
N LEU A 268 -1.14 22.65 22.95
CA LEU A 268 -0.57 22.19 21.69
C LEU A 268 0.92 21.84 21.86
N PRO A 269 1.38 20.72 21.27
CA PRO A 269 2.80 20.35 21.29
C PRO A 269 3.62 21.25 20.36
N ASP A 270 4.91 21.46 20.64
CA ASP A 270 5.78 22.24 19.74
C ASP A 270 5.83 21.67 18.31
N SER A 271 5.62 20.35 18.16
CA SER A 271 5.61 19.67 16.86
C SER A 271 4.51 20.15 15.92
N ILE A 272 3.34 20.59 16.40
CA ILE A 272 2.30 21.14 15.51
C ILE A 272 2.67 22.52 14.97
N PHE A 273 3.42 23.32 15.75
CA PHE A 273 3.93 24.60 15.27
C PHE A 273 5.07 24.43 14.28
N ARG A 274 5.95 23.42 14.48
CA ARG A 274 6.95 23.03 13.47
C ARG A 274 6.28 22.56 12.16
N PHE A 275 5.18 21.80 12.27
CA PHE A 275 4.38 21.41 11.12
C PHE A 275 3.76 22.62 10.39
N GLN A 276 3.17 23.58 11.12
CA GLN A 276 2.69 24.81 10.50
C GLN A 276 3.82 25.59 9.81
N GLU A 277 4.99 25.68 10.44
CA GLU A 277 6.15 26.34 9.83
C GLU A 277 6.56 25.66 8.52
N PHE A 278 6.61 24.32 8.51
CA PHE A 278 6.87 23.53 7.32
C PHE A 278 5.87 23.83 6.20
N LEU A 279 4.56 23.78 6.48
CA LEU A 279 3.51 24.06 5.50
C LEU A 279 3.62 25.47 4.89
N LEU A 280 3.88 26.46 5.74
CA LEU A 280 4.06 27.85 5.31
C LEU A 280 5.33 28.05 4.48
N ALA A 281 6.33 27.19 4.66
CA ALA A 281 7.60 27.25 3.95
C ALA A 281 7.62 26.51 2.61
N LEU A 282 6.58 25.72 2.30
CA LEU A 282 6.48 25.01 1.02
C LEU A 282 6.36 25.99 -0.15
N GLY A 283 7.22 25.80 -1.16
CA GLY A 283 7.11 26.46 -2.45
C GLY A 283 5.97 25.86 -3.29
N PRO A 284 5.66 26.44 -4.46
CA PRO A 284 4.67 25.91 -5.39
C PRO A 284 4.83 24.42 -5.66
N VAL A 285 6.06 23.96 -5.92
CA VAL A 285 6.34 22.56 -6.26
C VAL A 285 6.03 21.61 -5.08
N GLU A 286 6.49 21.94 -3.87
CA GLU A 286 6.21 21.07 -2.72
C GLU A 286 4.75 21.13 -2.27
N ARG A 287 4.03 22.24 -2.53
CA ARG A 287 2.58 22.31 -2.30
C ARG A 287 1.81 21.39 -3.23
N THR A 288 2.18 21.33 -4.51
CA THR A 288 1.63 20.34 -5.46
C THR A 288 1.94 18.92 -4.99
N ALA A 289 3.18 18.65 -4.55
CA ALA A 289 3.52 17.35 -3.98
C ALA A 289 2.66 16.98 -2.77
N PHE A 290 2.50 17.92 -1.83
CA PHE A 290 1.72 17.69 -0.61
C PHE A 290 0.24 17.47 -0.91
N GLY A 291 -0.36 18.31 -1.74
CA GLY A 291 -1.79 18.29 -2.02
C GLY A 291 -2.20 17.30 -3.11
N GLU A 292 -1.65 17.44 -4.31
CA GLU A 292 -2.06 16.69 -5.49
C GLU A 292 -1.41 15.30 -5.55
N ASP A 293 -0.09 15.21 -5.34
CA ASP A 293 0.62 13.93 -5.48
C ASP A 293 0.43 13.00 -4.27
N LEU A 294 0.37 13.54 -3.04
CA LEU A 294 0.17 12.76 -1.81
C LEU A 294 -1.28 12.75 -1.30
N GLY A 295 -2.17 13.55 -1.89
CA GLY A 295 -3.56 13.66 -1.43
C GLY A 295 -3.71 14.22 -0.01
N LEU A 296 -2.74 14.97 0.50
CA LEU A 296 -2.77 15.49 1.88
C LEU A 296 -3.35 16.90 1.94
N TYR A 297 -4.16 17.16 2.96
CA TYR A 297 -4.63 18.52 3.24
C TYR A 297 -4.89 18.73 4.72
N THR A 298 -4.57 19.93 5.20
CA THR A 298 -4.81 20.31 6.59
C THR A 298 -6.29 20.48 6.87
N CYS A 299 -6.72 20.07 8.05
CA CYS A 299 -8.11 20.14 8.45
C CYS A 299 -8.25 20.26 9.98
N GLY A 300 -9.49 20.23 10.47
CA GLY A 300 -9.81 20.25 11.90
C GLY A 300 -9.17 21.43 12.64
N ILE A 301 -8.31 21.13 13.63
CA ILE A 301 -7.68 22.16 14.46
C ILE A 301 -6.80 23.13 13.67
N MET A 302 -6.32 22.74 12.48
CA MET A 302 -5.49 23.60 11.64
C MET A 302 -6.22 24.84 11.12
N ALA A 303 -7.56 24.85 11.07
CA ALA A 303 -8.33 26.04 10.69
C ALA A 303 -8.04 27.26 11.59
N VAL A 304 -7.68 27.02 12.86
CA VAL A 304 -7.32 28.05 13.84
C VAL A 304 -5.95 28.67 13.55
N PHE A 305 -5.07 27.96 12.83
CA PHE A 305 -3.73 28.45 12.50
C PHE A 305 -3.77 29.48 11.35
N ASP A 306 -4.78 29.40 10.48
CA ASP A 306 -5.02 30.40 9.45
C ASP A 306 -5.74 31.63 10.01
N ASP A 307 -6.73 31.41 10.87
CA ASP A 307 -7.43 32.47 11.59
C ASP A 307 -7.74 32.03 13.03
N PRO A 308 -7.06 32.60 14.06
CA PRO A 308 -7.35 32.27 15.46
C PRO A 308 -8.78 32.58 15.91
N ALA A 309 -9.50 33.45 15.18
CA ALA A 309 -10.90 33.76 15.43
C ALA A 309 -11.87 32.86 14.65
N TRP A 310 -11.36 31.92 13.85
CA TRP A 310 -12.16 31.06 12.98
C TRP A 310 -13.28 30.34 13.73
N ARG A 311 -14.42 30.23 13.06
CA ARG A 311 -15.62 29.50 13.47
C ARG A 311 -16.21 28.77 12.25
N PRO A 312 -16.81 27.59 12.44
CA PRO A 312 -17.59 26.94 11.38
C PRO A 312 -18.69 27.85 10.84
N ALA A 313 -18.84 27.89 9.51
CA ALA A 313 -19.84 28.74 8.85
C ALA A 313 -21.29 28.29 9.14
N ASP A 314 -21.50 27.02 9.47
CA ASP A 314 -22.80 26.46 9.84
C ASP A 314 -23.17 26.69 11.31
N GLY A 315 -22.27 27.34 12.08
CA GLY A 315 -22.47 27.62 13.50
C GLY A 315 -22.26 26.42 14.43
N SER A 316 -21.79 25.28 13.91
CA SER A 316 -21.41 24.12 14.75
C SER A 316 -20.29 24.46 15.73
N ASP A 317 -20.14 23.64 16.77
CA ASP A 317 -19.03 23.79 17.70
C ASP A 317 -17.70 23.52 16.96
N PRO A 318 -16.69 24.40 17.04
CA PRO A 318 -15.41 24.18 16.36
C PRO A 318 -14.72 22.85 16.70
N ARG A 319 -15.01 22.25 17.86
CA ARG A 319 -14.48 20.94 18.26
C ARG A 319 -15.01 19.78 17.44
N MET A 320 -16.13 19.99 16.73
CA MET A 320 -16.75 19.02 15.81
C MET A 320 -16.25 19.17 14.38
N HIS A 321 -15.47 20.21 14.07
CA HIS A 321 -14.94 20.41 12.73
C HIS A 321 -13.94 19.30 12.38
N TRP A 322 -14.25 18.50 11.35
CA TRP A 322 -13.48 17.31 10.94
C TRP A 322 -13.32 16.24 12.01
N ARG A 323 -14.26 16.15 12.96
CA ARG A 323 -14.40 14.97 13.80
C ARG A 323 -15.11 13.88 12.99
N TYR A 324 -14.41 12.79 12.71
CA TYR A 324 -14.97 11.64 12.03
C TYR A 324 -15.82 10.81 12.98
N TYR A 325 -16.61 9.91 12.41
CA TYR A 325 -17.60 9.17 13.17
C TYR A 325 -16.98 8.38 14.33
N TRP A 326 -15.84 7.71 14.16
CA TRP A 326 -15.20 6.91 15.22
C TRP A 326 -14.11 7.64 16.00
N ASP A 327 -13.95 8.95 15.82
CA ASP A 327 -12.93 9.70 16.54
C ASP A 327 -13.31 9.83 18.01
N PRO A 328 -12.57 9.19 18.93
CA PRO A 328 -12.86 9.33 20.34
C PRO A 328 -12.49 10.76 20.80
N PRO A 329 -13.01 11.23 21.96
CA PRO A 329 -12.73 12.58 22.46
C PRO A 329 -11.24 12.94 22.56
N GLU A 330 -10.37 11.97 22.82
CA GLU A 330 -8.91 12.15 22.90
C GLU A 330 -8.27 12.52 21.55
N PHE A 331 -8.91 12.18 20.43
CA PHE A 331 -8.36 12.35 19.09
C PHE A 331 -8.81 13.67 18.48
N VAL A 332 -7.85 14.52 18.09
CA VAL A 332 -8.10 15.83 17.48
C VAL A 332 -7.45 15.90 16.09
N THR A 333 -8.28 15.80 15.06
CA THR A 333 -7.86 15.78 13.65
C THR A 333 -7.13 17.07 13.25
N PHE A 334 -6.01 16.91 12.54
CA PHE A 334 -5.23 18.03 11.97
C PHE A 334 -4.87 17.85 10.48
N LEU A 335 -4.93 16.62 9.96
CA LEU A 335 -4.52 16.28 8.61
C LEU A 335 -5.41 15.18 8.03
N ASN A 336 -5.88 15.35 6.80
CA ASN A 336 -6.54 14.29 6.04
C ASN A 336 -5.55 13.58 5.11
N GLY A 337 -5.73 12.27 4.94
CA GLY A 337 -4.92 11.42 4.08
C GLY A 337 -5.50 11.21 2.67
N PRO A 338 -4.77 10.52 1.78
CA PRO A 338 -5.19 10.31 0.38
C PRO A 338 -6.40 9.38 0.22
N TYR A 339 -6.65 8.50 1.19
CA TYR A 339 -7.73 7.52 1.11
C TYR A 339 -9.02 8.05 1.77
N PRO A 340 -10.20 7.71 1.23
CA PRO A 340 -11.48 8.14 1.81
C PRO A 340 -11.59 7.79 3.29
N GLY A 341 -11.77 8.82 4.12
CA GLY A 341 -11.90 8.68 5.57
C GLY A 341 -10.58 8.51 6.32
N GLU A 342 -9.45 8.34 5.63
CA GLU A 342 -8.14 8.34 6.27
C GLU A 342 -7.79 9.73 6.79
N HIS A 343 -7.31 9.80 8.02
CA HIS A 343 -6.89 11.06 8.62
C HIS A 343 -5.96 10.83 9.81
N HIS A 344 -5.34 11.91 10.27
CA HIS A 344 -4.40 11.93 11.38
C HIS A 344 -4.82 12.95 12.43
N GLY A 345 -4.56 12.60 13.69
CA GLY A 345 -4.97 13.39 14.84
C GLY A 345 -3.92 13.43 15.93
N LEU A 346 -3.94 14.53 16.68
CA LEU A 346 -3.23 14.67 17.94
C LEU A 346 -3.98 13.90 19.02
N TRP A 347 -3.26 13.12 19.84
CA TRP A 347 -3.87 12.29 20.89
C TRP A 347 -3.67 12.89 22.28
N PHE A 348 -4.75 13.14 23.02
CA PHE A 348 -4.77 13.78 24.33
C PHE A 348 -5.37 12.86 25.41
N ASP A 349 -4.61 11.89 25.90
CA ASP A 349 -5.10 10.91 26.90
C ASP A 349 -5.68 11.56 28.16
N ASP A 350 -5.00 12.58 28.69
CA ASP A 350 -5.40 13.32 29.87
C ASP A 350 -6.37 14.48 29.57
N GLY A 351 -6.74 14.66 28.29
CA GLY A 351 -7.51 15.79 27.82
C GLY A 351 -6.74 17.10 27.72
N HIS A 352 -5.46 17.14 28.07
CA HIS A 352 -4.70 18.39 28.17
C HIS A 352 -3.41 18.38 27.36
N THR A 353 -2.58 17.35 27.52
CA THR A 353 -1.25 17.24 26.92
C THR A 353 -1.24 16.20 25.80
N CYS A 354 -0.63 16.56 24.68
CA CYS A 354 -0.53 15.67 23.53
C CYS A 354 0.49 14.57 23.81
N THR A 355 0.07 13.31 23.70
CA THR A 355 0.90 12.11 23.91
C THR A 355 1.54 11.63 22.60
N GLY A 356 0.94 11.95 21.45
CA GLY A 356 1.47 11.59 20.14
C GLY A 356 0.51 11.91 19.00
N VAL A 357 0.87 11.43 17.81
CA VAL A 357 0.04 11.47 16.61
C VAL A 357 -0.39 10.07 16.25
N LEU A 358 -1.68 9.91 15.95
CA LEU A 358 -2.27 8.66 15.45
C LEU A 358 -2.82 8.84 14.04
N ARG A 359 -2.92 7.73 13.31
CA ARG A 359 -3.57 7.60 12.01
C ARG A 359 -4.80 6.71 12.19
N HIS A 360 -5.87 7.02 11.49
CA HIS A 360 -7.05 6.16 11.43
C HIS A 360 -7.57 6.10 9.99
N SER A 361 -7.92 4.90 9.52
CA SER A 361 -8.50 4.64 8.21
C SER A 361 -9.71 3.71 8.31
N PRO A 362 -10.92 4.15 7.89
CA PRO A 362 -12.09 3.30 7.92
C PRO A 362 -12.05 2.09 6.99
N LYS A 363 -11.22 2.15 5.93
CA LYS A 363 -11.20 1.15 4.86
C LYS A 363 -10.73 -0.22 5.35
N ASP A 364 -9.78 -0.22 6.27
CA ASP A 364 -9.10 -1.45 6.68
C ASP A 364 -9.62 -1.95 8.03
N ASN A 365 -10.70 -1.36 8.56
CA ASN A 365 -11.07 -1.44 9.98
C ASN A 365 -9.85 -1.23 10.89
N SER A 366 -8.87 -0.44 10.43
CA SER A 366 -7.63 -0.25 11.16
C SER A 366 -7.96 0.48 12.45
N ASP A 367 -7.53 -0.09 13.55
CA ASP A 367 -7.52 0.60 14.82
C ASP A 367 -6.67 1.89 14.75
N PHE A 368 -6.76 2.76 15.75
CA PHE A 368 -5.96 3.98 15.80
C PHE A 368 -4.46 3.69 16.03
N GLY A 369 -4.11 2.45 16.35
CA GLY A 369 -2.79 2.07 16.83
C GLY A 369 -2.41 2.72 18.15
N PHE A 370 -1.15 2.56 18.53
CA PHE A 370 -0.66 2.92 19.84
C PHE A 370 -0.14 4.37 19.91
N PRO A 371 -0.59 5.22 20.87
CA PRO A 371 -0.20 6.64 20.94
C PRO A 371 1.21 6.79 21.51
N GLU A 372 2.22 6.72 20.65
CA GLU A 372 3.62 6.86 21.06
C GLU A 372 4.37 7.86 20.22
N GLY A 373 4.54 9.07 20.78
CA GLY A 373 5.65 9.99 20.46
C GLY A 373 5.70 10.54 19.03
N GLY A 374 4.80 10.09 18.15
CA GLY A 374 4.75 10.48 16.76
C GLY A 374 4.52 11.98 16.61
N THR A 375 5.09 12.57 15.57
CA THR A 375 4.85 13.98 15.24
C THR A 375 4.01 14.16 13.98
N PRO A 376 3.40 15.33 13.78
CA PRO A 376 2.71 15.64 12.52
C PRO A 376 3.62 15.52 11.28
N LEU A 377 4.92 15.83 11.40
CA LEU A 377 5.85 15.67 10.28
C LEU A 377 6.23 14.21 10.05
N GLU A 378 6.19 13.35 11.06
CA GLU A 378 6.35 11.90 10.86
C GLU A 378 5.15 11.29 10.13
N ALA A 379 3.93 11.82 10.32
CA ALA A 379 2.77 11.40 9.52
C ALA A 379 2.96 11.75 8.02
N VAL A 380 3.44 12.96 7.72
CA VAL A 380 3.77 13.36 6.33
C VAL A 380 4.93 12.52 5.78
N ARG A 381 5.95 12.25 6.60
CA ARG A 381 7.07 11.37 6.23
C ARG A 381 6.57 9.97 5.85
N ALA A 382 5.65 9.39 6.63
CA ALA A 382 5.07 8.09 6.32
C ALA A 382 4.31 8.09 4.98
N ALA A 383 3.54 9.13 4.68
CA ALA A 383 2.86 9.28 3.40
C ALA A 383 3.84 9.39 2.22
N ILE A 384 4.94 10.14 2.38
CA ILE A 384 6.01 10.24 1.37
C ILE A 384 6.64 8.87 1.10
N GLU A 385 6.96 8.11 2.13
CA GLU A 385 7.60 6.80 1.93
C GLU A 385 6.62 5.76 1.38
N ASN A 386 5.34 5.84 1.75
CA ASN A 386 4.27 5.04 1.13
C ASN A 386 4.10 5.35 -0.36
N PHE A 387 4.21 6.63 -0.76
CA PHE A 387 4.23 7.02 -2.16
C PHE A 387 5.36 6.31 -2.92
N PHE A 388 6.59 6.34 -2.41
CA PHE A 388 7.72 5.66 -3.06
C PHE A 388 7.61 4.13 -3.06
N LEU A 389 6.90 3.54 -2.10
CA LEU A 389 6.66 2.10 -2.04
C LEU A 389 5.67 1.63 -3.11
N HIS A 390 4.64 2.42 -3.40
CA HIS A 390 3.56 1.99 -4.30
C HIS A 390 3.62 2.60 -5.70
N HIS A 391 4.26 3.76 -5.84
CA HIS A 391 4.44 4.48 -7.12
C HIS A 391 5.92 4.44 -7.56
N GLY A 392 6.66 3.46 -7.01
CA GLY A 392 8.11 3.36 -7.12
C GLY A 392 8.61 2.83 -8.46
N ASP A 393 7.82 1.94 -9.07
CA ASP A 393 8.28 1.03 -10.14
C ASP A 393 7.41 1.09 -11.41
N GLU A 394 6.28 1.81 -11.39
CA GLU A 394 5.42 1.91 -12.56
C GLU A 394 5.82 3.11 -13.43
N ASP A 395 6.02 2.77 -14.71
CA ASP A 395 6.31 3.67 -15.84
C ASP A 395 5.10 4.62 -16.04
N ASP A 396 4.94 5.63 -15.16
CA ASP A 396 4.02 6.75 -15.34
C ASP A 396 4.48 7.61 -16.53
N CYS A 397 4.28 7.07 -17.73
CA CYS A 397 4.68 7.63 -19.01
C CYS A 397 3.76 8.76 -19.48
N ASP A 398 2.74 9.13 -18.70
CA ASP A 398 1.70 10.03 -19.14
C ASP A 398 1.95 11.49 -18.72
N ALA A 399 2.31 12.29 -19.72
CA ALA A 399 2.04 13.72 -19.92
C ALA A 399 2.53 14.79 -18.90
N ASP A 400 3.01 14.46 -17.70
CA ASP A 400 3.58 15.48 -16.79
C ASP A 400 5.05 15.80 -17.15
N PRO A 401 5.39 17.06 -17.48
CA PRO A 401 6.78 17.45 -17.77
C PRO A 401 7.72 17.30 -16.56
N VAL A 402 7.19 17.16 -15.33
CA VAL A 402 7.96 16.86 -14.13
C VAL A 402 7.36 15.62 -13.45
N PRO A 403 8.10 14.52 -13.30
CA PRO A 403 7.57 13.36 -12.59
C PRO A 403 7.13 13.73 -11.17
N ALA A 404 5.94 13.31 -10.73
CA ALA A 404 5.46 13.46 -9.35
C ALA A 404 6.53 13.01 -8.33
N ARG A 405 7.27 11.95 -8.66
CA ARG A 405 8.43 11.45 -7.93
C ARG A 405 9.47 12.53 -7.58
N TYR A 406 9.75 13.47 -8.48
CA TYR A 406 10.70 14.56 -8.23
C TYR A 406 10.14 15.58 -7.24
N ARG A 407 8.86 15.92 -7.37
CA ARG A 407 8.19 16.85 -6.45
C ARG A 407 8.10 16.25 -5.05
N VAL A 408 7.69 15.00 -4.92
CA VAL A 408 7.62 14.26 -3.65
C VAL A 408 9.02 14.08 -3.04
N ARG A 409 10.06 13.84 -3.84
CA ARG A 409 11.45 13.82 -3.34
C ARG A 409 11.90 15.18 -2.83
N LEU A 410 11.54 16.28 -3.49
CA LEU A 410 11.86 17.63 -2.99
C LEU A 410 11.13 17.92 -1.68
N LEU A 411 9.84 17.59 -1.59
CA LEU A 411 9.05 17.67 -0.35
C LEU A 411 9.71 16.90 0.78
N ARG A 412 10.20 15.69 0.51
CA ARG A 412 10.96 14.86 1.44
C ARG A 412 12.18 15.57 2.01
N GLU A 413 13.02 16.11 1.15
CA GLU A 413 14.23 16.83 1.56
C GLU A 413 13.91 18.13 2.32
N THR A 414 12.83 18.81 1.95
CA THR A 414 12.33 19.98 2.67
C THR A 414 11.84 19.59 4.07
N LEU A 415 11.11 18.49 4.22
CA LEU A 415 10.65 17.95 5.50
C LEU A 415 11.83 17.57 6.41
N MET A 416 12.84 16.88 5.86
CA MET A 416 14.03 16.42 6.59
C MET A 416 14.85 17.55 7.23
N ARG A 417 14.66 18.81 6.78
CA ARG A 417 15.27 20.00 7.41
C ARG A 417 14.57 20.45 8.69
N TYR A 418 13.31 20.06 8.88
CA TYR A 418 12.51 20.38 10.06
C TYR A 418 12.55 19.26 11.11
N GLU A 419 12.45 18.02 10.65
CA GLU A 419 12.39 16.81 11.49
C GLU A 419 12.78 15.59 10.66
N THR A 420 13.17 14.47 11.29
CA THR A 420 13.55 13.20 10.64
C THR A 420 14.82 13.24 9.78
N GLY A 421 15.57 14.34 9.74
CA GLY A 421 16.85 14.41 9.02
C GLY A 421 17.94 13.49 9.56
N ASP A 422 17.79 13.02 10.80
CA ASP A 422 18.62 12.00 11.46
C ASP A 422 18.21 10.56 11.12
N ARG A 423 17.14 10.37 10.34
CA ARG A 423 16.58 9.09 9.92
C ARG A 423 16.86 8.86 8.43
N PRO A 424 17.93 8.11 8.07
CA PRO A 424 18.32 7.93 6.67
C PRO A 424 17.46 6.90 5.92
N GLU A 425 16.58 6.17 6.60
CA GLU A 425 15.79 5.09 5.99
C GLU A 425 14.80 5.64 4.96
N HIS A 426 14.55 4.86 3.90
CA HIS A 426 13.64 5.21 2.82
C HIS A 426 12.77 4.01 2.43
N GLY A 427 11.59 4.27 1.86
CA GLY A 427 10.65 3.28 1.37
C GLY A 427 10.37 2.19 2.40
N HIS A 428 10.67 0.95 2.03
CA HIS A 428 10.40 -0.22 2.85
C HIS A 428 11.16 -0.21 4.18
N ASP A 429 12.41 0.27 4.20
CA ASP A 429 13.20 0.33 5.43
C ASP A 429 12.59 1.31 6.45
N TYR A 430 11.99 2.40 5.95
CA TYR A 430 11.27 3.34 6.79
C TYR A 430 9.99 2.70 7.35
N ASP A 431 9.22 2.02 6.50
CA ASP A 431 7.99 1.33 6.92
C ASP A 431 8.28 0.20 7.92
N LEU A 432 9.25 -0.68 7.64
CA LEU A 432 9.62 -1.76 8.56
C LEU A 432 9.99 -1.24 9.95
N ARG A 433 10.74 -0.14 10.02
CA ARG A 433 11.13 0.46 11.30
C ARG A 433 9.93 1.02 12.06
N CYS A 434 8.97 1.60 11.35
CA CYS A 434 7.76 2.15 11.96
C CYS A 434 6.72 1.08 12.32
N SER A 435 6.67 -0.02 11.57
CA SER A 435 5.53 -0.95 11.55
C SER A 435 5.87 -2.36 12.08
N ARG A 436 7.14 -2.81 12.08
CA ARG A 436 7.46 -4.26 12.13
C ARG A 436 8.79 -4.66 12.80
N GLY A 437 9.14 -4.10 13.95
CA GLY A 437 10.14 -4.77 14.80
C GLY A 437 9.59 -6.12 15.32
N ASP A 438 10.42 -7.17 15.45
CA ASP A 438 9.97 -8.48 15.96
C ASP A 438 9.30 -8.42 17.35
N ASP A 439 9.63 -7.39 18.14
CA ASP A 439 9.02 -7.15 19.46
C ASP A 439 7.78 -6.24 19.40
N TRP A 440 7.43 -5.70 18.24
CA TRP A 440 6.34 -4.74 18.07
C TRP A 440 5.01 -5.30 18.57
N TYR A 441 4.64 -6.52 18.18
CA TYR A 441 3.41 -7.18 18.63
C TYR A 441 3.41 -7.54 20.12
N ARG A 442 4.57 -7.51 20.78
CA ARG A 442 4.74 -7.92 22.18
C ARG A 442 4.84 -6.76 23.15
N THR A 443 5.04 -5.54 22.67
CA THR A 443 5.07 -4.36 23.53
C THR A 443 3.69 -4.16 24.17
N VAL A 444 3.66 -4.28 25.49
CA VAL A 444 2.49 -4.09 26.35
C VAL A 444 2.67 -2.80 27.13
N ASP A 445 1.64 -1.95 27.16
CA ASP A 445 1.61 -0.81 28.08
C ASP A 445 0.74 -1.14 29.30
N PRO A 446 1.36 -1.38 30.47
CA PRO A 446 0.62 -1.75 31.67
C PRO A 446 -0.26 -0.62 32.22
N THR A 447 -0.09 0.61 31.73
CA THR A 447 -0.88 1.77 32.15
C THR A 447 -2.17 1.95 31.34
N ARG A 448 -2.37 1.11 30.31
CA ARG A 448 -3.54 1.14 29.44
C ARG A 448 -4.34 -0.15 29.51
N VAL A 449 -5.65 0.01 29.51
CA VAL A 449 -6.61 -1.08 29.33
C VAL A 449 -6.94 -1.21 27.86
N THR A 450 -7.01 -2.45 27.34
CA THR A 450 -7.31 -2.69 25.93
C THR A 450 -8.70 -2.18 25.52
N THR A 451 -8.81 -1.53 24.36
CA THR A 451 -10.07 -1.08 23.75
C THR A 451 -10.14 -1.52 22.29
N LEU A 452 -11.35 -1.62 21.73
CA LEU A 452 -11.58 -2.03 20.33
C LEU A 452 -10.98 -1.06 19.31
N ASP A 453 -10.76 0.18 19.70
CA ASP A 453 -10.14 1.22 18.87
C ASP A 453 -8.60 1.13 18.83
N GLY A 454 -7.99 0.14 19.51
CA GLY A 454 -6.55 -0.18 19.52
C GLY A 454 -5.61 0.82 20.20
N ALA A 455 -6.08 2.03 20.52
CA ALA A 455 -5.27 3.03 21.23
C ALA A 455 -5.17 2.76 22.74
N GLY A 456 -6.11 2.00 23.29
CA GLY A 456 -6.18 1.68 24.70
C GLY A 456 -6.56 2.87 25.57
N ALA A 457 -7.25 2.59 26.68
CA ALA A 457 -7.67 3.59 27.65
C ALA A 457 -6.59 3.79 28.73
N LEU A 458 -6.03 5.01 28.83
CA LEU A 458 -5.10 5.37 29.91
C LEU A 458 -5.85 5.48 31.25
N VAL A 459 -5.96 4.36 31.96
CA VAL A 459 -6.64 4.24 33.25
C VAL A 459 -6.14 3.00 33.99
N THR A 460 -6.12 3.06 35.31
CA THR A 460 -5.86 1.90 36.17
C THR A 460 -7.15 1.38 36.79
N GLY A 461 -7.34 0.07 36.79
CA GLY A 461 -8.49 -0.58 37.44
C GLY A 461 -8.79 -1.92 36.77
N ALA A 462 -9.63 -2.73 37.41
CA ALA A 462 -10.10 -3.96 36.79
C ALA A 462 -11.21 -3.67 35.77
N THR A 463 -11.35 -4.50 34.75
CA THR A 463 -12.50 -4.49 33.86
C THR A 463 -13.37 -5.74 34.07
N ILE A 464 -14.66 -5.66 33.75
CA ILE A 464 -15.60 -6.78 33.81
C ILE A 464 -15.27 -7.77 32.70
N LEU A 465 -15.00 -7.25 31.51
CA LEU A 465 -14.42 -8.03 30.42
C LEU A 465 -12.93 -8.24 30.68
N ASP A 466 -12.43 -9.45 30.46
CA ASP A 466 -11.01 -9.76 30.63
C ASP A 466 -10.21 -9.28 29.42
N ARG A 467 -9.75 -8.02 29.48
CA ARG A 467 -9.12 -7.30 28.36
C ARG A 467 -7.60 -7.23 28.45
N GLY A 468 -7.05 -7.45 29.65
CA GLY A 468 -5.64 -7.22 29.93
C GLY A 468 -5.16 -5.81 29.58
N HIS A 469 -3.85 -5.70 29.37
CA HIS A 469 -3.19 -4.45 29.02
C HIS A 469 -3.12 -4.26 27.50
N GLN A 470 -3.24 -3.01 27.06
CA GLN A 470 -3.15 -2.66 25.64
C GLN A 470 -1.80 -3.10 25.07
N ARG A 471 -1.85 -3.72 23.89
CA ARG A 471 -0.67 -4.11 23.12
C ARG A 471 -0.59 -3.23 21.88
N ARG A 472 0.62 -3.05 21.33
CA ARG A 472 0.76 -2.31 20.06
C ARG A 472 0.18 -3.02 18.85
N GLY A 473 0.17 -4.35 18.88
CA GLY A 473 -0.47 -5.16 17.85
C GLY A 473 -1.90 -5.53 18.25
N GLU A 474 -2.78 -5.60 17.26
CA GLU A 474 -4.14 -6.11 17.45
C GLU A 474 -4.11 -7.55 17.99
N ASN A 475 -4.93 -7.81 19.01
CA ASN A 475 -5.21 -9.17 19.46
C ASN A 475 -6.59 -9.58 18.95
N ARG A 476 -6.66 -10.06 17.70
CA ARG A 476 -7.91 -10.38 17.01
C ARG A 476 -8.86 -11.26 17.82
N THR A 477 -8.35 -12.31 18.49
CA THR A 477 -9.18 -13.17 19.34
C THR A 477 -9.84 -12.41 20.49
N LEU A 478 -9.13 -11.48 21.10
CA LEU A 478 -9.69 -10.63 22.15
C LEU A 478 -10.68 -9.61 21.58
N THR A 479 -10.34 -8.97 20.46
CA THR A 479 -11.22 -8.02 19.76
C THR A 479 -12.56 -8.68 19.38
N ASP A 480 -12.51 -9.89 18.81
CA ASP A 480 -13.68 -10.68 18.44
C ASP A 480 -14.52 -11.04 19.66
N HIS A 481 -13.87 -11.49 20.75
CA HIS A 481 -14.55 -11.79 22.01
C HIS A 481 -15.28 -10.57 22.61
N ILE A 482 -14.64 -9.40 22.60
CA ILE A 482 -15.25 -8.16 23.06
C ILE A 482 -16.44 -7.79 22.15
N ARG A 483 -16.27 -7.82 20.82
CA ARG A 483 -17.35 -7.54 19.86
C ARG A 483 -18.55 -8.45 20.08
N GLU A 484 -18.32 -9.76 20.22
CA GLU A 484 -19.37 -10.75 20.47
C GLU A 484 -20.11 -10.44 21.78
N ALA A 485 -19.38 -10.18 22.87
CA ALA A 485 -19.97 -9.85 24.17
C ALA A 485 -20.85 -8.58 24.12
N LEU A 486 -20.51 -7.61 23.28
CA LEU A 486 -21.24 -6.34 23.15
C LEU A 486 -22.36 -6.37 22.11
N ALA A 487 -22.36 -7.35 21.19
CA ALA A 487 -23.33 -7.44 20.10
C ALA A 487 -24.40 -8.51 20.28
N ALA A 488 -24.13 -9.59 21.02
CA ALA A 488 -24.99 -10.77 21.03
C ALA A 488 -26.29 -10.62 21.86
N ASP A 489 -26.24 -10.02 23.06
CA ASP A 489 -27.38 -9.91 23.97
C ASP A 489 -27.59 -8.47 24.48
N PRO A 490 -28.65 -7.75 24.03
CA PRO A 490 -28.98 -6.42 24.53
C PRO A 490 -29.20 -6.36 26.05
N SER A 491 -29.68 -7.44 26.66
CA SER A 491 -29.87 -7.49 28.12
C SER A 491 -28.53 -7.61 28.85
N ALA A 492 -27.56 -8.34 28.29
CA ALA A 492 -26.20 -8.39 28.80
C ALA A 492 -25.52 -7.02 28.69
N LEU A 493 -25.66 -6.34 27.54
CA LEU A 493 -25.14 -4.99 27.36
C LEU A 493 -25.69 -4.02 28.41
N HIS A 494 -27.01 -4.03 28.66
CA HIS A 494 -27.60 -3.19 29.70
C HIS A 494 -27.04 -3.46 31.10
N ARG A 495 -26.77 -4.72 31.45
CA ARG A 495 -26.13 -5.08 32.73
C ARG A 495 -24.70 -4.56 32.80
N LEU A 496 -23.90 -4.76 31.75
CA LEU A 496 -22.53 -4.24 31.67
C LEU A 496 -22.49 -2.72 31.83
N VAL A 497 -23.39 -1.98 31.16
CA VAL A 497 -23.50 -0.52 31.28
C VAL A 497 -23.89 -0.10 32.71
N ALA A 498 -24.83 -0.81 33.35
CA ALA A 498 -25.24 -0.51 34.72
C ALA A 498 -24.09 -0.73 35.71
N ASP A 499 -23.40 -1.86 35.62
CA ASP A 499 -22.27 -2.21 36.48
C ASP A 499 -21.10 -1.22 36.30
N ALA A 500 -20.80 -0.85 35.05
CA ALA A 500 -19.77 0.16 34.74
C ALA A 500 -20.09 1.51 35.39
N LYS A 501 -21.36 1.95 35.36
CA LYS A 501 -21.81 3.19 36.02
C LYS A 501 -21.67 3.12 37.54
N ASP A 502 -22.05 2.00 38.14
CA ASP A 502 -21.97 1.82 39.60
C ASP A 502 -20.52 1.79 40.09
N ARG A 503 -19.63 1.11 39.36
CA ARG A 503 -18.18 1.12 39.65
C ARG A 503 -17.57 2.52 39.50
N CYS A 504 -17.92 3.24 38.44
CA CYS A 504 -17.44 4.61 38.24
C CYS A 504 -17.88 5.54 39.39
N ARG A 505 -19.13 5.43 39.86
CA ARG A 505 -19.62 6.18 41.04
C ARG A 505 -18.90 5.80 42.33
N ALA A 506 -18.43 4.56 42.43
CA ALA A 506 -17.61 4.08 43.54
C ALA A 506 -16.13 4.49 43.44
N GLY A 507 -15.75 5.28 42.42
CA GLY A 507 -14.38 5.78 42.24
C GLY A 507 -13.48 4.87 41.38
N ASP A 508 -14.04 3.89 40.68
CA ASP A 508 -13.32 3.01 39.76
C ASP A 508 -13.82 3.24 38.32
N PRO A 509 -13.21 4.20 37.58
CA PRO A 509 -13.69 4.61 36.26
C PRO A 509 -13.21 3.69 35.12
N ALA A 510 -12.37 2.68 35.40
CA ALA A 510 -11.70 1.90 34.37
C ALA A 510 -12.68 1.19 33.41
N GLU A 511 -13.67 0.52 33.97
CA GLU A 511 -14.71 -0.16 33.17
C GLU A 511 -15.52 0.83 32.34
N ALA A 512 -15.94 1.95 32.94
CA ALA A 512 -16.74 2.94 32.23
C ALA A 512 -15.97 3.57 31.06
N LEU A 513 -14.67 3.85 31.22
CA LEU A 513 -13.85 4.38 30.13
C LEU A 513 -13.66 3.36 29.01
N ALA A 514 -13.25 2.14 29.34
CA ALA A 514 -12.97 1.10 28.35
C ALA A 514 -14.25 0.68 27.59
N LEU A 515 -15.34 0.41 28.32
CA LEU A 515 -16.62 0.06 27.71
C LEU A 515 -17.21 1.23 26.91
N GLY A 516 -17.08 2.46 27.40
CA GLY A 516 -17.54 3.66 26.70
C GLY A 516 -16.86 3.85 25.35
N ARG A 517 -15.54 3.64 25.27
CA ARG A 517 -14.76 3.73 24.02
C ARG A 517 -15.14 2.64 23.03
N ASP A 518 -15.29 1.40 23.49
CA ASP A 518 -15.74 0.32 22.63
C ASP A 518 -17.11 0.59 22.04
N LEU A 519 -18.09 0.96 22.88
CA LEU A 519 -19.44 1.25 22.41
C LEU A 519 -19.47 2.43 21.45
N HIS A 520 -18.57 3.40 21.60
CA HIS A 520 -18.39 4.49 20.62
C HIS A 520 -17.85 3.95 19.29
N PHE A 521 -16.88 3.05 19.32
CA PHE A 521 -16.25 2.48 18.13
C PHE A 521 -17.19 1.54 17.35
N ILE A 522 -18.02 0.75 18.04
CA ILE A 522 -19.01 -0.15 17.43
C ILE A 522 -20.44 0.40 17.46
N SER A 523 -20.59 1.73 17.45
CA SER A 523 -21.92 2.37 17.51
C SER A 523 -22.66 2.38 16.17
N ASP A 524 -22.06 1.87 15.10
CA ASP A 524 -22.71 1.60 13.83
C ASP A 524 -22.74 0.09 13.52
N ASP A 525 -23.65 -0.30 12.63
CA ASP A 525 -23.78 -1.65 12.11
C ASP A 525 -22.89 -1.80 10.87
N ASP A 526 -21.72 -2.43 11.05
CA ASP A 526 -20.74 -2.69 10.00
C ASP A 526 -21.09 -3.90 9.12
N SER A 527 -22.11 -4.69 9.49
CA SER A 527 -22.61 -5.80 8.68
C SER A 527 -23.45 -5.35 7.48
N LEU A 528 -23.90 -4.09 7.48
CA LEU A 528 -24.74 -3.54 6.44
C LEU A 528 -23.89 -2.80 5.38
N PRO A 529 -24.21 -2.93 4.08
CA PRO A 529 -23.56 -2.16 3.01
C PRO A 529 -23.64 -0.64 3.21
N ARG A 530 -24.66 -0.19 3.96
CA ARG A 530 -24.77 1.18 4.47
C ARG A 530 -24.74 1.10 5.98
N ARG A 531 -23.66 1.57 6.59
CA ARG A 531 -23.50 1.67 8.05
C ARG A 531 -24.67 2.44 8.66
N VAL A 532 -25.37 1.81 9.61
CA VAL A 532 -26.52 2.39 10.32
C VAL A 532 -26.15 2.64 11.77
N ARG A 533 -26.47 3.83 12.29
CA ARG A 533 -26.26 4.18 13.71
C ARG A 533 -27.09 3.27 14.62
N ILE A 534 -26.53 2.92 15.78
CA ILE A 534 -27.18 2.18 16.85
C ILE A 534 -27.36 3.13 18.04
N PRO A 535 -28.49 3.85 18.16
CA PRO A 535 -28.65 4.96 19.10
C PRO A 535 -28.47 4.58 20.57
N GLU A 536 -28.79 3.34 20.92
CA GLU A 536 -28.61 2.81 22.27
C GLU A 536 -27.13 2.74 22.66
N ARG A 537 -26.26 2.27 21.74
CA ARG A 537 -24.81 2.23 21.94
C ARG A 537 -24.22 3.63 22.00
N GLU A 538 -24.64 4.54 21.11
CA GLU A 538 -24.17 5.93 21.12
C GLU A 538 -24.48 6.63 22.45
N ARG A 539 -25.71 6.46 22.97
CA ARG A 539 -26.10 7.04 24.25
C ARG A 539 -25.32 6.43 25.41
N ALA A 540 -25.20 5.11 25.45
CA ALA A 540 -24.45 4.42 26.50
C ALA A 540 -22.97 4.82 26.49
N ALA A 541 -22.36 4.90 25.30
CA ALA A 541 -20.98 5.36 25.10
C ALA A 541 -20.77 6.76 25.67
N ALA A 542 -21.56 7.74 25.24
CA ALA A 542 -21.43 9.12 25.69
C ALA A 542 -21.63 9.28 27.20
N GLU A 543 -22.63 8.58 27.78
CA GLU A 543 -22.88 8.61 29.23
C GLU A 543 -21.70 8.02 30.03
N LEU A 544 -21.20 6.85 29.62
CA LEU A 544 -20.08 6.19 30.28
C LEU A 544 -18.79 7.00 30.17
N LEU A 545 -18.47 7.48 28.97
CA LEU A 545 -17.31 8.33 28.71
C LEU A 545 -17.36 9.62 29.55
N ALA A 546 -18.48 10.34 29.53
CA ALA A 546 -18.61 11.57 30.31
C ALA A 546 -18.49 11.35 31.82
N MET A 547 -19.01 10.23 32.35
CA MET A 547 -18.83 9.85 33.75
C MET A 547 -17.36 9.54 34.07
N ALA A 548 -16.71 8.70 33.25
CA ALA A 548 -15.35 8.27 33.47
C ALA A 548 -14.35 9.43 33.37
N TYR A 549 -14.48 10.29 32.35
CA TYR A 549 -13.63 11.47 32.19
C TYR A 549 -13.74 12.43 33.37
N ARG A 550 -14.95 12.71 33.86
CA ARG A 550 -15.14 13.55 35.06
C ARG A 550 -14.51 12.92 36.30
N ALA A 551 -14.66 11.62 36.49
CA ALA A 551 -14.03 10.89 37.60
C ALA A 551 -12.48 10.93 37.53
N LEU A 552 -11.92 11.05 36.32
CA LEU A 552 -10.49 11.19 36.06
C LEU A 552 -10.01 12.65 36.03
N GLY A 553 -10.90 13.64 36.22
CA GLY A 553 -10.57 15.07 36.14
C GLY A 553 -10.31 15.60 34.73
N ARG A 554 -10.87 14.94 33.70
CA ARG A 554 -10.72 15.26 32.27
C ARG A 554 -11.98 15.92 31.71
N ASP A 555 -12.44 16.99 32.36
CA ASP A 555 -13.76 17.59 32.10
C ASP A 555 -13.99 18.01 30.64
N ASN A 556 -12.95 18.49 29.96
CA ASN A 556 -13.06 18.89 28.55
C ASN A 556 -13.34 17.70 27.62
N LEU A 557 -12.83 16.50 27.92
CA LEU A 557 -13.16 15.28 27.18
C LEU A 557 -14.58 14.82 27.50
N ALA A 558 -15.05 15.00 28.75
CA ALA A 558 -16.42 14.70 29.13
C ALA A 558 -17.42 15.57 28.35
N ASP A 559 -17.17 16.88 28.29
CA ASP A 559 -17.99 17.83 27.55
C ASP A 559 -17.99 17.51 26.04
N LEU A 560 -16.86 17.06 25.52
CA LEU A 560 -16.71 16.65 24.13
C LEU A 560 -17.45 15.34 23.82
N ALA A 561 -17.44 14.35 24.72
CA ALA A 561 -18.23 13.12 24.56
C ALA A 561 -19.74 13.41 24.50
N GLU A 562 -20.21 14.33 25.34
CA GLU A 562 -21.61 14.76 25.33
C GLU A 562 -21.97 15.60 24.09
N LEU A 563 -21.03 16.42 23.63
CA LEU A 563 -21.17 17.19 22.40
C LEU A 563 -21.22 16.29 21.18
N ASP A 564 -20.32 15.30 21.12
CA ASP A 564 -20.26 14.34 20.03
C ASP A 564 -21.60 13.65 19.88
N LEU A 565 -22.20 13.08 20.95
CA LEU A 565 -23.54 12.48 20.87
C LEU A 565 -24.61 13.38 20.22
N ARG A 566 -24.58 14.70 20.51
CA ARG A 566 -25.56 15.67 20.00
C ARG A 566 -25.32 16.02 18.54
N GLU A 567 -24.07 16.11 18.12
CA GLU A 567 -23.67 16.64 16.81
C GLU A 567 -23.10 15.57 15.87
N ARG A 568 -22.99 14.31 16.31
CA ARG A 568 -22.43 13.20 15.54
C ARG A 568 -23.16 13.01 14.22
N LYS A 569 -22.40 13.03 13.14
CA LYS A 569 -22.85 12.77 11.78
C LYS A 569 -22.00 11.63 11.20
N ILE A 570 -22.59 10.81 10.33
CA ILE A 570 -21.82 9.89 9.48
C ILE A 570 -21.57 10.65 8.17
N PRO A 571 -20.35 11.14 7.90
CA PRO A 571 -20.09 12.04 6.78
C PRO A 571 -20.39 11.40 5.41
N TRP A 572 -20.25 10.07 5.28
CA TRP A 572 -20.44 9.33 4.03
C TRP A 572 -21.86 8.74 3.85
N ALA A 573 -22.76 8.86 4.83
CA ALA A 573 -24.11 8.28 4.76
C ALA A 573 -25.13 9.12 3.99
N THR A 574 -24.74 10.32 3.55
CA THR A 574 -25.59 11.17 2.71
C THR A 574 -25.04 11.17 1.29
N PRO A 575 -25.77 10.63 0.30
CA PRO A 575 -25.43 10.91 -1.09
C PRO A 575 -25.67 12.41 -1.31
N ASN A 576 -24.65 13.12 -1.79
CA ASN A 576 -24.85 14.39 -2.48
C ASN A 576 -25.58 14.14 -3.80
#